data_AF-A0A060LYQ5-F1
#
_entry.id   AF-A0A060LYQ5-F1
#
_cell.length_a   1.000
_cell.length_b   1.000
_cell.length_c   1.000
_cell.angle_alpha   90.00
_cell.angle_beta   90.00
_cell.angle_gamma   90.00
#
_symmetry.space_group_name_H-M   'P 1'
#
loop_
_entity.id
_entity.type
_entity.pdbx_description
1 polymer ?
#
loop_
_entity_poly.entity_id
_entity_poly.type
_entity_poly.pdbx_seq_one_letter_code
_entity_poly.pdbx_strand_id
1 'polypeptide(L)'
;MSNEEKNQDFMEVGRLPLTPLDIHNKEFTRSFRGYDEDEVNEFLDQIIKDYEAVLREKKELFEQVNTQDEKLAHFHNIEETLNKSIMVAQEAADDLRSNAQKEAQLIVKESEKNANRIVNEALSKSRKVMMEMEELKKQASVYKMRFKMLIEAQMEMLQTDDWEQFAGSDDEFNEEELLKEFEEQESKS
;
A
#
# COMPACT_ATOMS: atom_id res chain seq x y z
N MET A 1 -13.97 -44.30 -16.81
CA MET A 1 -15.09 -44.92 -17.56
C MET A 1 -16.03 -43.81 -17.96
N SER A 2 -16.32 -43.66 -19.25
CA SER A 2 -17.31 -42.70 -19.74
C SER A 2 -18.72 -43.11 -19.31
N ASN A 3 -19.68 -42.17 -19.30
CA ASN A 3 -21.09 -42.49 -19.04
C ASN A 3 -21.65 -43.49 -20.09
N GLU A 4 -21.08 -43.52 -21.29
CA GLU A 4 -21.42 -44.51 -22.34
C GLU A 4 -20.92 -45.92 -21.99
N GLU A 5 -19.70 -46.06 -21.44
CA GLU A 5 -19.17 -47.35 -21.00
C GLU A 5 -19.94 -47.90 -19.80
N LYS A 6 -20.34 -47.05 -18.84
CA LYS A 6 -21.21 -47.45 -17.73
C LYS A 6 -22.60 -47.87 -18.22
N ASN A 7 -23.16 -47.19 -19.23
CA ASN A 7 -24.44 -47.57 -19.83
C ASN A 7 -24.36 -48.92 -20.57
N GLN A 8 -23.25 -49.21 -21.26
CA GLN A 8 -23.03 -50.48 -21.95
C GLN A 8 -22.87 -51.65 -20.97
N ASP A 9 -22.03 -51.48 -19.95
CA ASP A 9 -21.76 -52.52 -18.95
C ASP A 9 -23.03 -52.86 -18.13
N PHE A 10 -23.88 -51.86 -17.84
CA PHE A 10 -25.16 -52.09 -17.15
C PHE A 10 -26.26 -52.69 -18.06
N MET A 11 -26.24 -52.41 -19.37
CA MET A 11 -27.08 -53.13 -20.34
C MET A 11 -26.64 -54.59 -20.50
N GLU A 12 -25.35 -54.89 -20.33
CA GLU A 12 -24.79 -56.24 -20.45
C GLU A 12 -25.08 -57.09 -19.20
N VAL A 13 -24.96 -56.51 -18.00
CA VAL A 13 -25.32 -57.17 -16.71
C VAL A 13 -26.85 -57.36 -16.57
N GLY A 14 -27.64 -56.57 -17.30
CA GLY A 14 -29.10 -56.56 -17.25
C GLY A 14 -29.81 -57.22 -18.43
N ARG A 15 -29.18 -58.15 -19.16
CA ARG A 15 -29.89 -58.99 -20.14
C ARG A 15 -30.94 -59.83 -19.42
N LEU A 16 -32.14 -59.28 -19.31
CA LEU A 16 -33.30 -60.03 -18.84
C LEU A 16 -33.48 -61.20 -19.80
N PRO A 17 -33.48 -62.45 -19.29
CA PRO A 17 -33.46 -63.64 -20.13
C PRO A 17 -34.74 -63.81 -20.97
N LEU A 18 -35.78 -63.03 -20.66
CA LEU A 18 -37.06 -62.99 -21.37
C LEU A 18 -37.50 -61.54 -21.52
N THR A 19 -37.98 -61.18 -22.70
CA THR A 19 -38.70 -59.93 -22.96
C THR A 19 -40.21 -60.17 -22.87
N PRO A 20 -41.05 -59.12 -22.70
CA PRO A 20 -42.51 -59.25 -22.81
C PRO A 20 -42.94 -59.95 -24.12
N LEU A 21 -42.20 -59.69 -25.20
CA LEU A 21 -42.41 -60.33 -26.51
C LEU A 21 -42.07 -61.83 -26.50
N ASP A 22 -41.02 -62.23 -25.77
CA ASP A 22 -40.65 -63.64 -25.62
C ASP A 22 -41.67 -64.42 -24.78
N ILE A 23 -42.31 -63.75 -23.81
CA ILE A 23 -43.40 -64.32 -23.00
C ILE A 23 -44.66 -64.47 -23.85
N HIS A 24 -45.02 -63.45 -24.64
CA HIS A 24 -46.17 -63.49 -25.54
C HIS A 24 -46.05 -64.58 -26.63
N ASN A 25 -44.85 -64.77 -27.19
CA ASN A 25 -44.62 -65.74 -28.26
C ASN A 25 -44.31 -67.16 -27.73
N LYS A 26 -44.47 -67.40 -26.43
CA LYS A 26 -44.13 -68.68 -25.82
C LYS A 26 -45.20 -69.74 -26.08
N GLU A 27 -44.86 -70.75 -26.87
CA GLU A 27 -45.70 -71.94 -27.03
C GLU A 27 -45.33 -73.04 -26.02
N PHE A 28 -46.35 -73.66 -25.43
CA PHE A 28 -46.21 -74.79 -24.50
C PHE A 28 -46.64 -76.10 -25.17
N THR A 29 -45.94 -77.20 -24.86
CA THR A 29 -46.30 -78.53 -25.36
C THR A 29 -47.49 -79.11 -24.59
N ARG A 30 -48.43 -79.74 -25.31
CA ARG A 30 -49.63 -80.35 -24.70
C ARG A 30 -49.31 -81.74 -24.12
N SER A 31 -49.86 -82.04 -22.95
CA SER A 31 -49.70 -83.33 -22.25
C SER A 31 -51.05 -83.87 -21.77
N PHE A 32 -51.18 -85.20 -21.61
CA PHE A 32 -52.43 -85.89 -21.22
C PHE A 32 -52.98 -85.45 -19.85
N ARG A 33 -52.17 -84.80 -19.02
CA ARG A 33 -52.57 -84.00 -17.86
C ARG A 33 -51.74 -82.70 -17.88
N GLY A 34 -52.40 -81.55 -17.79
CA GLY A 34 -51.79 -80.23 -17.85
C GLY A 34 -52.70 -79.15 -17.26
N TYR A 35 -52.17 -77.92 -17.17
CA TYR A 35 -52.96 -76.75 -16.80
C TYR A 35 -53.93 -76.36 -17.92
N ASP A 36 -54.98 -75.62 -17.57
CA ASP A 36 -55.91 -75.04 -18.53
C ASP A 36 -55.18 -73.97 -19.37
N GLU A 37 -55.31 -74.03 -20.69
CA GLU A 37 -54.63 -73.13 -21.62
C GLU A 37 -55.17 -71.69 -21.50
N ASP A 38 -56.46 -71.53 -21.27
CA ASP A 38 -57.10 -70.21 -21.18
C ASP A 38 -56.69 -69.50 -19.87
N GLU A 39 -56.68 -70.22 -18.73
CA GLU A 39 -56.21 -69.67 -17.45
C GLU A 39 -54.72 -69.30 -17.49
N VAL A 40 -53.89 -70.11 -18.16
CA VAL A 40 -52.46 -69.83 -18.32
C VAL A 40 -52.24 -68.59 -19.20
N ASN A 41 -52.96 -68.47 -20.31
CA ASN A 41 -52.85 -67.30 -21.19
C ASN A 41 -53.28 -66.00 -20.48
N GLU A 42 -54.39 -66.02 -19.72
CA GLU A 42 -54.84 -64.85 -18.95
C GLU A 42 -53.80 -64.44 -17.90
N PHE A 43 -53.15 -65.41 -17.25
CA PHE A 43 -52.06 -65.15 -16.32
C PHE A 43 -50.80 -64.59 -17.01
N LEU A 44 -50.43 -65.11 -18.18
CA LEU A 44 -49.29 -64.62 -18.97
C LEU A 44 -49.53 -63.19 -19.46
N ASP A 45 -50.75 -62.84 -19.88
CA ASP A 45 -51.12 -61.47 -20.24
C ASP A 45 -50.94 -60.49 -19.07
N GLN A 46 -51.28 -60.91 -17.86
CA GLN A 46 -51.05 -60.11 -16.66
C GLN A 46 -49.55 -59.95 -16.37
N ILE A 47 -48.77 -61.04 -16.49
CA ILE A 47 -47.31 -60.98 -16.35
C ILE A 47 -46.71 -60.01 -17.37
N ILE A 48 -47.12 -60.07 -18.63
CA ILE A 48 -46.62 -59.20 -19.70
C ILE A 48 -46.83 -57.72 -19.33
N LYS A 49 -48.05 -57.35 -18.89
CA LYS A 49 -48.36 -55.98 -18.47
C LYS A 49 -47.49 -55.51 -17.30
N ASP A 50 -47.34 -56.35 -16.27
CA ASP A 50 -46.55 -56.02 -15.09
C ASP A 50 -45.06 -55.91 -15.46
N TYR A 51 -44.57 -56.77 -16.36
CA TYR A 51 -43.19 -56.75 -16.84
C TYR A 51 -42.90 -55.48 -17.66
N GLU A 52 -43.82 -55.07 -18.53
CA GLU A 52 -43.72 -53.81 -19.26
C GLU A 52 -43.70 -52.59 -18.33
N ALA A 53 -44.53 -52.60 -17.28
CA ALA A 53 -44.55 -51.54 -16.27
C ALA A 53 -43.20 -51.43 -15.55
N VAL A 54 -42.64 -52.56 -15.09
CA VAL A 54 -41.33 -52.62 -14.43
C VAL A 54 -40.21 -52.16 -15.37
N LEU A 55 -40.24 -52.55 -16.64
CA LEU A 55 -39.24 -52.12 -17.63
C LEU A 55 -39.29 -50.61 -17.86
N ARG A 56 -40.48 -50.02 -17.88
CA ARG A 56 -40.66 -48.57 -18.02
C ARG A 56 -40.12 -47.84 -16.78
N GLU A 57 -40.49 -48.29 -15.59
CA GLU A 57 -40.00 -47.71 -14.34
C GLU A 57 -38.48 -47.81 -14.22
N LYS A 58 -37.89 -48.98 -14.57
CA LYS A 58 -36.43 -49.16 -14.63
C LYS A 58 -35.78 -48.11 -15.54
N LYS A 59 -36.35 -47.87 -16.72
CA LYS A 59 -35.82 -46.88 -17.67
C LYS A 59 -35.88 -45.47 -17.08
N GLU A 60 -37.01 -45.09 -16.50
CA GLU A 60 -37.19 -43.76 -15.88
C GLU A 60 -36.22 -43.56 -14.70
N LEU A 61 -36.08 -44.55 -13.82
CA LEU A 61 -35.13 -44.49 -12.71
C LEU A 61 -33.68 -44.37 -13.22
N PHE A 62 -33.35 -45.08 -14.29
CA PHE A 62 -32.01 -45.01 -14.88
C PHE A 62 -31.70 -43.63 -15.46
N GLU A 63 -32.64 -43.03 -16.17
CA GLU A 63 -32.52 -41.65 -16.67
C GLU A 63 -32.37 -40.65 -15.51
N GLN A 64 -33.11 -40.85 -14.40
CA GLN A 64 -32.98 -40.01 -13.21
C GLN A 64 -31.61 -40.14 -12.55
N VAL A 65 -31.10 -41.37 -12.40
CA VAL A 65 -29.76 -41.62 -11.82
C VAL A 65 -28.69 -40.94 -12.68
N ASN A 66 -28.71 -41.13 -14.00
CA ASN A 66 -27.74 -40.48 -14.88
C ASN A 66 -27.80 -38.95 -14.76
N THR A 67 -29.01 -38.38 -14.72
CA THR A 67 -29.17 -36.93 -14.54
C THR A 67 -28.65 -36.44 -13.18
N GLN A 68 -28.81 -37.24 -12.11
CA GLN A 68 -28.28 -36.91 -10.79
C GLN A 68 -26.76 -37.01 -10.74
N ASP A 69 -26.18 -38.04 -11.34
CA ASP A 69 -24.74 -38.23 -11.45
C ASP A 69 -24.06 -37.07 -12.20
N GLU A 70 -24.66 -36.60 -13.29
CA GLU A 70 -24.18 -35.42 -14.03
C GLU A 70 -24.21 -34.15 -13.16
N LYS A 71 -25.27 -33.94 -12.39
CA LYS A 71 -25.37 -32.80 -11.47
C LYS A 71 -24.33 -32.89 -10.36
N LEU A 72 -24.12 -34.07 -9.78
CA LEU A 72 -23.11 -34.30 -8.75
C LEU A 72 -21.70 -34.02 -9.29
N ALA A 73 -21.39 -34.51 -10.48
CA ALA A 73 -20.12 -34.22 -11.15
C ALA A 73 -19.95 -32.72 -11.39
N HIS A 74 -21.01 -32.00 -11.81
CA HIS A 74 -20.96 -30.55 -11.96
C HIS A 74 -20.68 -29.84 -10.63
N PHE A 75 -21.39 -30.19 -9.57
CA PHE A 75 -21.20 -29.57 -8.25
C PHE A 75 -19.81 -29.84 -7.70
N HIS A 76 -19.27 -31.05 -7.88
CA HIS A 76 -17.91 -31.37 -7.46
C HIS A 76 -16.87 -30.50 -8.19
N ASN A 77 -17.03 -30.26 -9.49
CA ASN A 77 -16.15 -29.37 -10.24
C ASN A 77 -16.24 -27.90 -9.77
N ILE A 78 -17.45 -27.44 -9.45
CA ILE A 78 -17.65 -26.10 -8.87
C ILE A 78 -16.95 -25.99 -7.52
N GLU A 79 -17.14 -26.97 -6.64
CA GLU A 79 -16.52 -27.01 -5.31
C GLU A 79 -14.99 -26.97 -5.41
N GLU A 80 -14.40 -27.79 -6.28
CA GLU A 80 -12.95 -27.81 -6.50
C GLU A 80 -12.44 -26.45 -7.00
N THR A 81 -13.15 -25.85 -7.96
CA THR A 81 -12.80 -24.53 -8.52
C THR A 81 -12.92 -23.42 -7.48
N LEU A 82 -13.97 -23.47 -6.66
CA LEU A 82 -14.20 -22.52 -5.57
C LEU A 82 -13.11 -22.64 -4.50
N ASN A 83 -12.78 -23.86 -4.08
CA ASN A 83 -11.71 -24.12 -3.10
C ASN A 83 -10.36 -23.61 -3.61
N LYS A 84 -10.02 -23.85 -4.89
CA LYS A 84 -8.80 -23.30 -5.51
C LYS A 84 -8.82 -21.76 -5.52
N SER A 85 -9.94 -21.16 -5.89
CA SER A 85 -10.09 -19.70 -5.94
C SER A 85 -9.93 -19.06 -4.56
N ILE A 86 -10.50 -19.68 -3.52
CA ILE A 86 -10.35 -19.23 -2.13
C ILE A 86 -8.88 -19.32 -1.70
N MET A 87 -8.20 -20.41 -2.02
CA MET A 87 -6.79 -20.59 -1.67
C MET A 87 -5.90 -19.52 -2.32
N VAL A 88 -6.09 -19.26 -3.61
CA VAL A 88 -5.36 -18.20 -4.35
C VAL A 88 -5.67 -16.82 -3.76
N ALA A 89 -6.93 -16.54 -3.42
CA ALA A 89 -7.29 -15.28 -2.78
C ALA A 89 -6.65 -15.10 -1.41
N GLN A 90 -6.55 -16.17 -0.61
CA GLN A 90 -5.87 -16.16 0.69
C GLN A 90 -4.37 -15.92 0.53
N GLU A 91 -3.71 -16.64 -0.36
CA GLU A 91 -2.28 -16.47 -0.64
C GLU A 91 -1.98 -15.04 -1.11
N ALA A 92 -2.77 -14.50 -2.04
CA ALA A 92 -2.62 -13.12 -2.49
C ALA A 92 -2.84 -12.09 -1.37
N ALA A 93 -3.79 -12.34 -0.46
CA ALA A 93 -4.03 -11.47 0.69
C ALA A 93 -2.86 -11.50 1.68
N ASP A 94 -2.30 -12.69 1.96
CA ASP A 94 -1.15 -12.85 2.85
C ASP A 94 0.11 -12.22 2.26
N ASP A 95 0.35 -12.39 0.96
CA ASP A 95 1.45 -11.73 0.24
C ASP A 95 1.33 -10.21 0.28
N LEU A 96 0.13 -9.67 0.01
CA LEU A 96 -0.14 -8.24 0.09
C LEU A 96 0.14 -7.72 1.51
N ARG A 97 -0.31 -8.43 2.54
CA ARG A 97 -0.09 -8.06 3.94
C ARG A 97 1.40 -8.07 4.30
N SER A 98 2.13 -9.12 3.90
CA SER A 98 3.56 -9.27 4.14
C SER A 98 4.36 -8.15 3.47
N ASN A 99 4.05 -7.85 2.21
CA ASN A 99 4.72 -6.79 1.45
C ASN A 99 4.41 -5.41 2.03
N ALA A 100 3.15 -5.11 2.34
CA ALA A 100 2.77 -3.85 2.97
C ALA A 100 3.44 -3.65 4.34
N GLN A 101 3.58 -4.71 5.14
CA GLN A 101 4.30 -4.65 6.42
C GLN A 101 5.79 -4.34 6.24
N LYS A 102 6.46 -4.99 5.28
CA LYS A 102 7.87 -4.72 4.97
C LYS A 102 8.07 -3.30 4.47
N GLU A 103 7.21 -2.84 3.57
CA GLU A 103 7.27 -1.49 3.01
C GLU A 103 7.03 -0.43 4.09
N ALA A 104 6.03 -0.63 4.95
CA ALA A 104 5.77 0.25 6.09
C ALA A 104 6.99 0.33 7.04
N GLN A 105 7.64 -0.79 7.34
CA GLN A 105 8.86 -0.81 8.16
C GLN A 105 10.01 -0.05 7.50
N LEU A 106 10.19 -0.18 6.18
CA LEU A 106 11.20 0.56 5.42
C LEU A 106 10.93 2.07 5.46
N ILE A 107 9.68 2.48 5.23
CA ILE A 107 9.27 3.89 5.28
C ILE A 107 9.55 4.48 6.66
N VAL A 108 9.18 3.79 7.74
CA VAL A 108 9.45 4.24 9.11
C VAL A 108 10.96 4.38 9.34
N LYS A 109 11.74 3.36 8.98
CA LYS A 109 13.20 3.38 9.16
C LYS A 109 13.88 4.49 8.38
N GLU A 110 13.45 4.74 7.15
CA GLU A 110 13.97 5.83 6.31
C GLU A 110 13.57 7.19 6.88
N SER A 111 12.33 7.34 7.33
CA SER A 111 11.83 8.55 7.96
C SER A 111 12.59 8.88 9.24
N GLU A 112 12.85 7.89 10.10
CA GLU A 112 13.66 8.04 11.30
C GLU A 112 15.09 8.47 10.97
N LYS A 113 15.71 7.86 9.95
CA LYS A 113 17.05 8.23 9.49
C LYS A 113 17.08 9.68 8.99
N ASN A 114 16.08 10.09 8.21
CA ASN A 114 16.01 11.45 7.67
C ASN A 114 15.74 12.47 8.78
N ALA A 115 14.83 12.18 9.72
CA ALA A 115 14.56 13.02 10.88
C ALA A 115 15.84 13.22 11.72
N ASN A 116 16.56 12.13 12.03
CA ASN A 116 17.83 12.20 12.74
C ASN A 116 18.87 13.04 11.99
N ARG A 117 18.94 12.93 10.66
CA ARG A 117 19.82 13.76 9.84
C ARG A 117 19.48 15.25 9.96
N ILE A 118 18.20 15.60 9.80
CA ILE A 118 17.72 16.98 9.89
C ILE A 118 18.02 17.58 11.27
N VAL A 119 17.75 16.84 12.34
CA VAL A 119 18.03 17.28 13.71
C VAL A 119 19.53 17.52 13.92
N ASN A 120 20.38 16.60 13.47
CA ASN A 120 21.83 16.76 13.59
C ASN A 120 22.37 17.95 12.78
N GLU A 121 21.86 18.15 11.55
CA GLU A 121 22.21 19.32 10.73
C GLU A 121 21.77 20.63 11.41
N ALA A 122 20.56 20.68 11.97
CA ALA A 122 20.05 21.83 12.69
C ALA A 122 20.88 22.14 13.96
N LEU A 123 21.23 21.10 14.74
CA LEU A 123 22.09 21.24 15.91
C LEU A 123 23.49 21.73 15.53
N SER A 124 24.07 21.23 14.44
CA SER A 124 25.36 21.67 13.94
C SER A 124 25.33 23.15 13.53
N LYS A 125 24.30 23.57 12.78
CA LYS A 125 24.10 24.98 12.40
C LYS A 125 23.93 25.87 13.62
N SER A 126 23.10 25.45 14.59
CA SER A 126 22.88 26.18 15.84
C SER A 126 24.19 26.39 16.61
N ARG A 127 25.03 25.34 16.73
CA ARG A 127 26.34 25.46 17.38
C ARG A 127 27.26 26.44 16.66
N LYS A 128 27.28 26.45 15.32
CA LYS A 128 28.08 27.41 14.54
C LYS A 128 27.62 28.85 14.79
N VAL A 129 26.32 29.10 14.73
CA VAL A 129 25.74 30.43 15.00
C VAL A 129 26.05 30.89 16.43
N MET A 130 25.98 29.99 17.42
CA MET A 130 26.36 30.32 18.80
C MET A 130 27.84 30.71 18.93
N MET A 131 28.75 30.01 18.24
CA MET A 131 30.17 30.37 18.23
C MET A 131 30.42 31.73 17.56
N GLU A 132 29.79 31.98 16.41
CA GLU A 132 29.87 33.27 15.71
C GLU A 132 29.33 34.42 16.57
N MET A 133 28.23 34.19 17.29
CA MET A 133 27.64 35.17 18.20
C MET A 133 28.57 35.51 19.37
N GLU A 134 29.24 34.52 19.97
CA GLU A 134 30.18 34.76 21.06
C GLU A 134 31.42 35.52 20.58
N GLU A 135 31.92 35.21 19.38
CA GLU A 135 33.04 35.93 18.77
C GLU A 135 32.65 37.39 18.46
N LEU A 136 31.47 37.63 17.89
CA LEU A 136 30.94 38.98 17.65
C LEU A 136 30.82 39.78 18.95
N LYS A 137 30.34 39.15 20.03
CA LYS A 137 30.23 39.79 21.35
C LYS A 137 31.59 40.17 21.90
N LYS A 138 32.60 39.30 21.75
CA LYS A 138 33.99 39.60 22.13
C LYS A 138 34.54 40.76 21.31
N GLN A 139 34.33 40.77 20.00
CA GLN A 139 34.76 41.87 19.12
C GLN A 139 34.10 43.20 19.50
N ALA A 140 32.79 43.20 19.79
CA ALA A 140 32.08 44.39 20.26
C ALA A 140 32.62 44.90 21.60
N SER A 141 32.95 44.00 22.54
CA SER A 141 33.56 44.37 23.83
C SER A 141 34.96 45.00 23.65
N VAL A 142 35.80 44.41 22.80
CA VAL A 142 37.13 44.97 22.47
C VAL A 142 37.00 46.33 21.78
N TYR A 143 36.06 46.47 20.84
CA TYR A 143 35.79 47.74 20.18
C TYR A 143 35.34 48.80 21.19
N LYS A 144 34.41 48.47 22.09
CA LYS A 144 33.96 49.37 23.16
C LYS A 144 35.12 49.83 24.04
N MET A 145 36.02 48.92 24.43
CA MET A 145 37.21 49.28 25.23
C MET A 145 38.14 50.23 24.46
N ARG A 146 38.43 49.94 23.18
CA ARG A 146 39.25 50.80 22.32
C ARG A 146 38.64 52.19 22.12
N PHE A 147 37.33 52.23 21.91
CA PHE A 147 36.61 53.50 21.77
C PHE A 147 36.66 54.32 23.06
N LYS A 148 36.46 53.68 24.23
CA LYS A 148 36.58 54.34 25.54
C LYS A 148 37.97 54.95 25.73
N MET A 149 39.03 54.18 25.47
CA MET A 149 40.41 54.67 25.58
C MET A 149 40.68 55.84 24.63
N LEU A 150 40.15 55.80 23.40
CA LEU A 150 40.30 56.91 22.45
C LEU A 150 39.64 58.18 22.98
N ILE A 151 38.40 58.08 23.49
CA ILE A 151 37.71 59.25 24.07
C ILE A 151 38.44 59.76 25.32
N GLU A 152 38.93 58.88 26.20
CA GLU A 152 39.72 59.27 27.38
C GLU A 152 41.01 60.01 26.97
N ALA A 153 41.72 59.54 25.95
CA ALA A 153 42.91 60.21 25.44
C ALA A 153 42.59 61.59 24.82
N GLN A 154 41.47 61.71 24.08
CA GLN A 154 41.02 63.01 23.56
C GLN A 154 40.60 63.98 24.68
N MET A 155 39.98 63.48 25.75
CA MET A 155 39.63 64.27 26.92
C MET A 155 40.86 64.72 27.70
N GLU A 156 41.87 63.85 27.86
CA GLU A 156 43.15 64.19 28.49
C GLU A 156 43.89 65.29 27.71
N MET A 157 43.89 65.22 26.37
CA MET A 157 44.45 66.27 25.52
C MET A 157 43.75 67.62 25.74
N LEU A 158 42.43 67.63 25.92
CA LEU A 158 41.68 68.87 26.22
C LEU A 158 41.91 69.39 27.64
N GLN A 159 42.27 68.52 28.57
CA GLN A 159 42.55 68.86 29.97
C GLN A 159 44.00 69.26 30.22
N THR A 160 44.91 68.86 29.33
CA THR A 160 46.30 69.33 29.35
C THR A 160 46.30 70.76 28.82
N ASP A 161 46.87 71.70 29.56
CA ASP A 161 46.78 73.17 29.39
C ASP A 161 47.35 73.74 28.07
N ASP A 162 47.43 72.97 26.98
CA ASP A 162 47.78 73.46 25.65
C ASP A 162 46.73 74.45 25.11
N TRP A 163 45.49 74.39 25.63
CA TRP A 163 44.43 75.32 25.23
C TRP A 163 44.56 76.69 25.90
N GLU A 164 45.06 76.77 27.14
CA GLU A 164 45.35 78.05 27.80
C GLU A 164 46.57 78.73 27.17
N GLN A 165 47.52 77.96 26.64
CA GLN A 165 48.66 78.50 25.89
C GLN A 165 48.27 79.04 24.51
N PHE A 166 47.24 78.46 23.86
CA PHE A 166 46.71 78.93 22.58
C PHE A 166 45.72 80.10 22.72
N ALA A 167 45.02 80.20 23.86
CA ALA A 167 44.12 81.33 24.16
C ALA A 167 44.81 82.50 24.87
N GLY A 168 46.04 82.32 25.36
CA GLY A 168 46.81 83.30 26.13
C GLY A 168 47.70 84.24 25.32
N SER A 169 47.73 84.14 23.98
CA SER A 169 48.29 85.20 23.13
C SER A 169 47.20 86.21 22.80
N ASP A 170 46.86 87.05 23.77
CA ASP A 170 46.44 88.42 23.48
C ASP A 170 47.66 89.12 22.85
N ASP A 171 47.96 88.82 21.58
CA ASP A 171 48.66 89.77 20.74
C ASP A 171 47.69 90.95 20.63
N GLU A 172 47.98 92.02 21.37
CA GLU A 172 47.37 93.32 21.18
C GLU A 172 47.49 93.67 19.69
N PHE A 173 46.42 93.41 18.94
CA PHE A 173 46.22 93.95 17.62
C PHE A 173 46.20 95.47 17.76
N ASN A 174 47.37 96.09 17.60
CA ASN A 174 47.53 97.53 17.67
C ASN A 174 46.95 98.16 16.40
N GLU A 175 45.63 98.39 16.41
CA GLU A 175 44.88 99.08 15.35
C GLU A 175 45.52 100.43 14.98
N GLU A 176 46.23 101.06 15.92
CA GLU A 176 46.89 102.36 15.77
C GLU A 176 48.17 102.31 14.91
N GLU A 177 48.81 101.15 14.80
CA GLU A 177 50.01 100.94 13.96
C GLU A 177 49.64 100.64 12.50
N LEU A 178 48.56 99.89 12.30
CA LEU A 178 47.94 99.65 10.99
C LEU A 178 47.36 100.93 10.37
N LEU A 179 46.77 101.82 11.18
CA LEU A 179 46.25 103.11 10.69
C LEU A 179 47.37 104.07 10.26
N LYS A 180 48.52 104.07 10.95
CA LYS A 180 49.69 104.86 10.55
C LYS A 180 50.33 104.37 9.25
N GLU A 181 50.42 103.06 9.05
CA GLU A 181 50.92 102.51 7.77
C GLU A 181 49.99 102.85 6.59
N PHE A 182 48.67 102.91 6.81
CA PHE A 182 47.72 103.33 5.79
C PHE A 182 47.81 104.83 5.46
N GLU A 183 47.93 105.70 6.47
CA GLU A 183 48.07 107.15 6.25
C GLU A 183 49.41 107.53 5.59
N GLU A 184 50.51 106.83 5.91
CA GLU A 184 51.80 107.06 5.24
C GLU A 184 51.79 106.63 3.76
N GLN A 185 51.00 105.61 3.40
CA GLN A 185 50.82 105.20 2.01
C GLN A 185 49.95 106.16 1.20
N GLU A 186 48.91 106.77 1.79
CA GLU A 186 48.10 107.79 1.12
C GLU A 186 48.84 109.13 0.95
N SER A 187 49.75 109.50 1.85
CA SER A 187 50.51 110.77 1.72
C SER A 187 51.60 110.76 0.62
N LYS A 188 51.92 109.58 0.08
CA LYS A 188 52.93 109.37 -0.98
C LYS A 188 52.34 109.11 -2.37
N SER A 189 51.02 109.24 -2.54
CA SER A 189 50.33 109.26 -3.85
C SER A 189 49.72 110.63 -4.16
#